data_AF-X1NNA4-F1
#
_entry.id   AF-X1NNA4-F1
#
_cell.length_a   1.000
_cell.length_b   1.000
_cell.length_c   1.000
_cell.angle_alpha   90.00
_cell.angle_beta   90.00
_cell.angle_gamma   90.00
#
_symmetry.space_group_name_H-M   'P 1'
#
loop_
_entity.id
_entity.type
_entity.pdbx_description
1 polymer ?
#
loop_
_entity_poly.entity_id
_entity_poly.type
_entity_poly.pdbx_seq_one_letter_code
_entity_poly.pdbx_strand_id
1 'polypeptide(L)'
;MVTGAEKVFMPQRWETNYTQLAVNDHDWDSAMGLGVPPPFFAMIAKMHMKRYGTTKEQMAHVSVANYNYGSTNPKAHFYPKTLSMEEALSARLIAEPFGLFDCCSLSDGGSAVIIASE
;
A
#
# COMPACT_ATOMS: atom_id res chain seq x y z
N MET A 1 26.43 5.14 -7.65
CA MET A 1 25.05 5.32 -8.15
C MET A 1 24.21 4.17 -7.62
N VAL A 2 23.04 4.48 -7.07
CA VAL A 2 22.05 3.51 -6.58
C VAL A 2 20.78 3.73 -7.39
N THR A 3 20.18 2.67 -7.91
CA THR A 3 18.96 2.73 -8.73
C THR A 3 17.96 1.68 -8.28
N GLY A 4 16.68 1.95 -8.46
CA GLY A 4 15.59 1.01 -8.28
C GLY A 4 14.49 1.29 -9.30
N ALA A 5 13.89 0.24 -9.84
CA ALA A 5 12.77 0.34 -10.76
C ALA A 5 11.85 -0.85 -10.57
N GLU A 6 10.55 -0.62 -10.77
CA GLU A 6 9.52 -1.64 -10.63
C GLU A 6 8.54 -1.52 -11.80
N LYS A 7 8.19 -2.65 -12.39
CA LYS A 7 7.16 -2.76 -13.43
C LYS A 7 6.15 -3.82 -13.00
N VAL A 8 5.01 -3.36 -12.54
CA VAL A 8 3.94 -4.20 -11.97
C VAL A 8 2.66 -4.17 -12.79
N PHE A 9 2.47 -3.20 -13.67
CA PHE A 9 1.36 -3.22 -14.64
C PHE A 9 1.68 -4.16 -15.80
N MET A 10 1.32 -5.43 -15.61
CA MET A 10 1.50 -6.51 -16.58
C MET A 10 0.22 -6.74 -17.41
N PRO A 11 0.31 -7.30 -18.63
CA PRO A 11 -0.86 -7.59 -19.47
C PRO A 11 -1.87 -8.51 -18.78
N GLN A 12 -1.39 -9.45 -17.96
CA GLN A 12 -2.22 -10.38 -17.22
C GLN A 12 -2.07 -10.16 -15.72
N ARG A 13 -3.19 -9.89 -15.03
CA ARG A 13 -3.18 -9.54 -13.59
C ARG A 13 -2.61 -10.63 -12.67
N TRP A 14 -2.66 -11.89 -13.07
CA TRP A 14 -2.14 -12.98 -12.25
C TRP A 14 -0.61 -12.92 -12.14
N GLU A 15 0.08 -12.38 -13.14
CA GLU A 15 1.54 -12.21 -13.11
C GLU A 15 1.93 -11.25 -11.98
N THR A 16 1.25 -10.09 -11.90
CA THR A 16 1.43 -9.12 -10.82
C THR A 16 1.08 -9.71 -9.45
N ASN A 17 -0.02 -10.45 -9.35
CA ASN A 17 -0.41 -11.07 -8.09
C ASN A 17 0.63 -12.10 -7.64
N TYR A 18 1.20 -12.87 -8.56
CA TYR A 18 2.21 -13.88 -8.27
C TYR A 18 3.51 -13.25 -7.76
N THR A 19 3.98 -12.17 -8.40
CA THR A 19 5.17 -11.45 -7.90
C THR A 19 4.92 -10.81 -6.54
N GLN A 20 3.71 -10.30 -6.29
CA GLN A 20 3.34 -9.77 -4.98
C GLN A 20 3.26 -10.83 -3.88
N LEU A 21 3.00 -12.10 -4.21
CA LEU A 21 3.02 -13.19 -3.23
C LEU A 21 4.42 -13.56 -2.77
N ALA A 22 5.46 -13.16 -3.50
CA ALA A 22 6.85 -13.42 -3.11
C ALA A 22 7.26 -12.69 -1.81
N VAL A 23 6.44 -11.77 -1.28
CA VAL A 23 6.67 -11.15 0.02
C VAL A 23 6.23 -12.02 1.19
N ASN A 24 5.37 -13.01 0.94
CA ASN A 24 4.87 -13.94 1.93
C ASN A 24 5.78 -15.16 2.01
N ASP A 25 5.81 -15.83 3.15
CA ASP A 25 6.40 -17.17 3.23
C ASP A 25 5.54 -18.13 2.38
N HIS A 26 6.17 -18.73 1.38
CA HIS A 26 5.49 -19.62 0.45
C HIS A 26 4.89 -20.83 1.18
N ASP A 27 5.62 -21.38 2.16
CA ASP A 27 5.26 -22.65 2.79
C ASP A 27 4.31 -22.45 3.99
N TRP A 28 4.43 -21.31 4.68
CA TRP A 28 3.65 -21.04 5.89
C TRP A 28 2.51 -20.04 5.70
N ASP A 29 2.73 -18.95 4.97
CA ASP A 29 1.70 -17.92 4.80
C ASP A 29 0.77 -18.28 3.64
N SER A 30 1.34 -18.64 2.49
CA SER A 30 0.54 -18.90 1.27
C SER A 30 -0.35 -20.14 1.42
N ALA A 31 0.16 -21.21 2.04
CA ALA A 31 -0.61 -22.42 2.33
C ALA A 31 -1.80 -22.16 3.27
N MET A 32 -1.71 -21.15 4.13
CA MET A 32 -2.77 -20.74 5.06
C MET A 32 -3.78 -19.78 4.43
N GLY A 33 -3.72 -19.59 3.10
CA GLY A 33 -4.64 -18.72 2.36
C GLY A 33 -4.30 -17.24 2.47
N LEU A 34 -3.10 -16.90 2.95
CA LEU A 34 -2.63 -15.53 2.97
C LEU A 34 -2.23 -15.12 1.55
N GLY A 35 -3.15 -14.40 0.89
CA GLY A 35 -2.97 -13.93 -0.49
C GLY A 35 -2.08 -12.69 -0.60
N VAL A 36 -2.29 -11.90 -1.65
CA VAL A 36 -1.61 -10.61 -1.87
C VAL A 36 -1.65 -9.72 -0.62
N PRO A 37 -0.73 -8.77 -0.42
CA PRO A 37 -0.34 -8.28 0.92
C PRO A 37 -1.40 -7.66 1.86
N PRO A 38 -2.53 -7.05 1.41
CA PRO A 38 -3.45 -6.37 2.35
C PRO A 38 -3.90 -7.18 3.58
N PRO A 39 -4.25 -8.48 3.51
CA PRO A 39 -4.60 -9.30 4.67
C PRO A 39 -3.44 -9.49 5.67
N PHE A 40 -2.20 -9.61 5.19
CA PHE A 40 -1.00 -9.71 6.05
C PHE A 40 -0.88 -8.47 6.94
N PHE A 41 -0.92 -7.28 6.32
CA PHE A 41 -0.86 -6.03 7.07
C PHE A 41 -2.10 -5.83 7.94
N ALA A 42 -3.27 -6.31 7.52
CA ALA A 42 -4.51 -6.18 8.29
C ALA A 42 -4.44 -6.96 9.61
N MET A 43 -3.79 -8.13 9.62
CA MET A 43 -3.51 -8.89 10.85
C MET A 43 -2.61 -8.10 11.80
N ILE A 44 -1.54 -7.48 11.27
CA ILE A 44 -0.63 -6.64 12.07
C ILE A 44 -1.40 -5.44 12.64
N ALA A 45 -2.24 -4.79 11.83
CA ALA A 45 -3.06 -3.68 12.27
C ALA A 45 -4.02 -4.10 13.39
N LYS A 46 -4.73 -5.23 13.26
CA LYS A 46 -5.61 -5.75 14.32
C LYS A 46 -4.85 -5.99 15.63
N MET A 47 -3.64 -6.53 15.56
CA MET A 47 -2.79 -6.73 16.73
C MET A 47 -2.37 -5.40 17.36
N HIS A 48 -2.03 -4.41 16.54
CA HIS A 48 -1.70 -3.06 17.01
C HIS A 48 -2.91 -2.38 17.66
N MET A 49 -4.09 -2.45 17.03
CA MET A 49 -5.35 -1.93 17.57
C MET A 49 -5.67 -2.58 18.91
N LYS A 50 -5.53 -3.90 19.03
CA LYS A 50 -5.76 -4.64 20.29
C LYS A 50 -4.79 -4.21 21.39
N ARG A 51 -3.52 -4.00 21.06
CA ARG A 51 -2.45 -3.72 22.04
C ARG A 51 -2.40 -2.25 22.47
N TYR A 52 -2.66 -1.32 21.55
CA TYR A 52 -2.42 0.10 21.74
C TYR A 52 -3.68 0.97 21.55
N GLY A 53 -4.81 0.38 21.18
CA GLY A 53 -6.07 1.11 21.01
C GLY A 53 -6.14 1.97 19.75
N THR A 54 -5.29 1.70 18.74
CA THR A 54 -5.38 2.43 17.45
C THR A 54 -6.76 2.27 16.84
N THR A 55 -7.29 3.37 16.31
CA THR A 55 -8.63 3.38 15.68
C THR A 55 -8.53 3.42 14.16
N LYS A 56 -9.66 3.10 13.50
CA LYS A 56 -9.77 3.17 12.04
C LYS A 56 -9.55 4.59 11.52
N GLU A 57 -10.08 5.57 12.23
CA GLU A 57 -9.96 7.00 11.93
C GLU A 57 -8.49 7.46 11.99
N GLN A 58 -7.73 7.00 12.99
CA GLN A 58 -6.30 7.29 13.09
C GLN A 58 -5.50 6.75 11.90
N MET A 59 -5.85 5.56 11.39
CA MET A 59 -5.22 5.03 10.17
C MET A 59 -5.65 5.83 8.93
N ALA A 60 -6.94 6.18 8.82
CA ALA A 60 -7.46 6.96 7.70
C ALA A 60 -6.81 8.35 7.57
N HIS A 61 -6.38 8.97 8.68
CA HIS A 61 -5.60 10.21 8.66
C HIS A 61 -4.31 10.08 7.83
N VAL A 62 -3.65 8.91 7.83
CA VAL A 62 -2.44 8.67 7.04
C VAL A 62 -2.77 8.71 5.54
N SER A 63 -3.83 8.02 5.13
CA SER A 63 -4.27 8.01 3.73
C SER A 63 -4.67 9.41 3.25
N VAL A 64 -5.47 10.12 4.04
CA VAL A 64 -5.90 11.51 3.73
C VAL A 64 -4.69 12.43 3.56
N ALA A 65 -3.72 12.37 4.48
CA ALA A 65 -2.50 13.16 4.39
C ALA A 65 -1.70 12.83 3.12
N ASN A 66 -1.49 11.54 2.83
CA ASN A 66 -0.72 11.10 1.66
C ASN A 66 -1.33 11.53 0.34
N TYR A 67 -2.66 11.38 0.17
CA TYR A 67 -3.36 11.85 -1.02
C TYR A 67 -3.28 13.36 -1.17
N ASN A 68 -3.50 14.12 -0.09
CA ASN A 68 -3.52 15.57 -0.15
C ASN A 68 -2.11 16.15 -0.40
N TYR A 69 -1.05 15.58 0.18
CA TYR A 69 0.32 15.95 -0.21
C TYR A 69 0.61 15.56 -1.67
N GLY A 70 0.19 14.36 -2.09
CA GLY A 70 0.32 13.89 -3.47
C GLY A 70 -0.39 14.77 -4.50
N SER A 71 -1.51 15.41 -4.13
CA SER A 71 -2.30 16.27 -5.01
C SER A 71 -1.53 17.48 -5.55
N THR A 72 -0.46 17.90 -4.86
CA THR A 72 0.42 19.01 -5.27
C THR A 72 1.70 18.56 -5.97
N ASN A 73 1.93 17.24 -6.08
CA ASN A 73 3.11 16.67 -6.72
C ASN A 73 2.74 16.12 -8.11
N PRO A 74 3.18 16.74 -9.22
CA PRO A 74 2.87 16.28 -10.57
C PRO A 74 3.45 14.89 -10.90
N LYS A 75 4.36 14.36 -10.09
CA LYS A 75 4.91 13.00 -10.23
C LYS A 75 4.13 11.94 -9.44
N ALA A 76 3.16 12.33 -8.61
CA ALA A 76 2.38 11.37 -7.83
C ALA A 76 1.43 10.59 -8.74
N HIS A 77 1.29 9.27 -8.52
CA HIS A 77 0.41 8.40 -9.31
C HIS A 77 -1.02 8.95 -9.39
N PHE A 78 -1.55 9.42 -8.26
CA PHE A 78 -2.91 9.92 -8.17
C PHE A 78 -3.06 11.42 -8.41
N TYR A 79 -2.03 12.13 -8.88
CA TYR A 79 -2.15 13.56 -9.16
C TYR A 79 -3.31 13.85 -10.14
N PRO A 80 -4.16 14.89 -9.91
CA PRO A 80 -4.18 15.85 -8.79
C PRO A 80 -5.24 15.51 -7.71
N LYS A 81 -5.55 14.22 -7.50
CA LYS A 81 -6.64 13.79 -6.62
C LYS A 81 -6.35 14.08 -5.15
N THR A 82 -7.35 14.57 -4.45
CA THR A 82 -7.42 14.68 -2.99
C THR A 82 -8.25 13.54 -2.40
N LEU A 83 -8.18 13.35 -1.09
CA LEU A 83 -9.02 12.39 -0.36
C LEU A 83 -9.57 13.05 0.90
N SER A 84 -10.89 13.00 1.09
CA SER A 84 -11.53 13.44 2.33
C SER A 84 -11.58 12.31 3.37
N MET A 85 -11.77 12.67 4.64
CA MET A 85 -11.93 11.69 5.72
C MET A 85 -13.18 10.82 5.52
N GLU A 86 -14.28 11.40 5.04
CA GLU A 86 -15.53 10.68 4.79
C GLU A 86 -15.33 9.62 3.70
N GLU A 87 -14.67 9.97 2.59
CA GLU A 87 -14.32 9.02 1.52
C GLU A 87 -13.37 7.93 2.02
N ALA A 88 -12.39 8.27 2.87
CA ALA A 88 -11.45 7.32 3.45
C ALA A 88 -12.15 6.28 4.34
N LEU A 89 -13.10 6.71 5.18
CA LEU A 89 -13.83 5.84 6.11
C LEU A 89 -14.94 5.03 5.43
N SER A 90 -15.57 5.57 4.37
CA SER A 90 -16.61 4.89 3.59
C SER A 90 -16.07 4.00 2.48
N ALA A 91 -14.75 3.88 2.36
CA ALA A 91 -14.08 3.11 1.32
C ALA A 91 -14.48 1.63 1.34
N ARG A 92 -14.55 1.02 0.16
CA ARG A 92 -14.77 -0.43 0.01
C ARG A 92 -13.79 -1.21 0.86
N LEU A 93 -14.30 -2.09 1.72
CA LEU A 93 -13.49 -3.01 2.53
C LEU A 93 -12.66 -3.95 1.64
N ILE A 94 -11.37 -4.07 1.93
CA ILE A 94 -10.46 -5.00 1.24
C ILE A 94 -10.10 -6.16 2.18
N ALA A 95 -9.62 -5.84 3.37
CA ALA A 95 -9.28 -6.79 4.41
C ALA A 95 -9.39 -6.08 5.75
N GLU A 96 -10.41 -6.39 6.55
CA GLU A 96 -10.67 -5.68 7.81
C GLU A 96 -9.41 -5.62 8.69
N PRO A 97 -8.95 -4.42 9.09
CA PRO A 97 -9.67 -3.13 9.14
C PRO A 97 -9.44 -2.20 7.93
N PHE A 98 -8.74 -2.65 6.89
CA PHE A 98 -8.40 -1.86 5.71
C PHE A 98 -9.51 -1.82 4.66
N GLY A 99 -9.83 -0.60 4.24
CA GLY A 99 -10.57 -0.28 3.03
C GLY A 99 -9.62 0.06 1.89
N LEU A 100 -10.18 0.42 0.75
CA LEU A 100 -9.45 0.63 -0.49
C LEU A 100 -8.33 1.67 -0.35
N PHE A 101 -8.58 2.78 0.36
CA PHE A 101 -7.62 3.88 0.49
C PHE A 101 -6.53 3.63 1.54
N ASP A 102 -6.60 2.56 2.33
CA ASP A 102 -5.49 2.12 3.19
C ASP A 102 -4.45 1.30 2.40
N CYS A 103 -4.79 0.84 1.19
CA CYS A 103 -3.93 0.04 0.34
C CYS A 103 -3.16 0.94 -0.66
N CYS A 104 -1.84 0.72 -0.76
CA CYS A 104 -1.04 1.40 -1.78
C CYS A 104 -1.40 0.92 -3.20
N SER A 105 -1.20 1.79 -4.18
CA SER A 105 -1.40 1.47 -5.59
C SER A 105 -0.25 0.68 -6.18
N LEU A 106 -0.58 -0.27 -7.06
CA LEU A 106 0.37 -0.87 -7.99
C LEU A 106 0.86 0.19 -8.98
N SER A 107 2.14 0.54 -8.90
CA SER A 107 2.72 1.66 -9.64
C SER A 107 3.96 1.23 -10.38
N ASP A 108 4.05 1.59 -11.65
CA ASP A 108 5.29 1.47 -12.40
C ASP A 108 6.14 2.72 -12.19
N GLY A 109 7.44 2.55 -12.03
CA GLY A 109 8.33 3.69 -11.86
C GLY A 109 9.78 3.30 -11.62
N GLY A 110 10.64 4.31 -11.55
CA GLY A 110 12.03 4.14 -11.20
C GLY A 110 12.62 5.41 -10.60
N SER A 111 13.67 5.23 -9.80
CA SER A 111 14.41 6.31 -9.14
C SER A 111 15.89 5.95 -9.06
N ALA A 112 16.76 6.97 -9.10
CA ALA A 112 18.20 6.80 -8.94
C ALA A 112 18.81 7.95 -8.14
N VAL A 113 19.85 7.61 -7.37
CA VAL A 113 20.64 8.55 -6.55
C VAL A 113 22.12 8.36 -6.85
N ILE A 114 22.85 9.45 -7.01
CA ILE A 114 24.32 9.45 -7.13
C ILE A 114 24.90 9.75 -5.74
N ILE A 115 25.81 8.91 -5.28
CA ILE A 115 26.52 9.08 -4.01
C ILE A 115 27.97 9.40 -4.37
N ALA A 116 28.50 10.48 -3.81
CA ALA A 116 29.89 10.92 -3.95
C ALA A 116 30.44 11.28 -2.55
N SER A 117 31.75 11.14 -2.36
CA SER A 117 32.45 11.74 -1.21
C SER A 117 32.62 13.24 -1.44
N GLU A 118 32.91 13.98 -0.38
CA GLU A 118 33.35 15.39 -0.46
C GLU A 118 34.59 15.56 -1.34
#